data_AF-E1VGX1-F1
#
_entry.id   AF-E1VGX1-F1
#
_cell.length_a   1.000
_cell.length_b   1.000
_cell.length_c   1.000
_cell.angle_alpha   90.00
_cell.angle_beta   90.00
_cell.angle_gamma   90.00
#
_symmetry.space_group_name_H-M   'P 1'
#
loop_
_entity.id
_entity.type
_entity.pdbx_description
1 polymer ?
#
loop_
_entity_poly.entity_id
_entity_poly.type
_entity_poly.pdbx_seq_one_letter_code
_entity_poly.pdbx_strand_id
1 'polypeptide(L)' 'MAMTRVFKSGNSQAVRIPVELQFERNDIEYEITREGDEIRIRPARRKLNQLADKFVAFTDDFMAGGRLDEENQERELL' A
#
# COMPACT_ATOMS: atom_id res chain seq x y z
N MET A 1 1.72 22.96 -10.96
CA MET A 1 0.25 22.91 -11.10
C MET A 1 -0.05 22.72 -12.58
N ALA A 2 -0.79 21.67 -12.95
CA ALA A 2 -1.13 21.39 -14.33
C ALA A 2 -2.66 21.37 -14.49
N MET A 3 -3.16 22.00 -15.55
CA MET A 3 -4.59 22.01 -15.89
C MET A 3 -4.86 20.93 -16.94
N THR A 4 -5.93 20.18 -16.75
CA THR A 4 -6.32 19.09 -17.65
C THR A 4 -7.83 19.14 -17.89
N ARG A 5 -8.29 18.44 -18.93
CA ARG A 5 -9.70 18.36 -19.29
C ARG A 5 -10.25 17.00 -18.92
N VAL A 6 -11.50 17.01 -18.44
CA VAL A 6 -12.30 15.82 -18.25
C VAL A 6 -12.76 15.31 -19.62
N PHE A 7 -12.78 14.00 -19.79
CA PHE A 7 -13.31 13.35 -20.98
C PHE A 7 -14.07 12.06 -20.62
N LYS A 8 -14.70 11.43 -21.62
CA LYS A 8 -15.38 10.13 -21.47
C LYS A 8 -14.47 9.00 -21.93
N SER A 9 -14.39 7.94 -21.13
CA SER A 9 -13.74 6.67 -21.50
C SER A 9 -14.77 5.55 -21.33
N GLY A 10 -15.33 5.08 -22.44
CA GLY A 10 -16.52 4.22 -22.42
C GLY A 10 -17.67 4.90 -21.68
N ASN A 11 -18.25 4.20 -20.71
CA ASN A 11 -19.32 4.74 -19.85
C ASN A 11 -18.79 5.60 -18.69
N SER A 12 -17.48 5.63 -18.47
CA SER A 12 -16.85 6.30 -17.32
C SER A 12 -16.40 7.72 -17.64
N GLN A 13 -16.33 8.56 -16.60
CA GLN A 13 -15.65 9.85 -16.63
C GLN A 13 -14.16 9.64 -16.36
N ALA A 14 -13.28 10.32 -17.10
CA ALA A 14 -11.84 10.19 -16.97
C ALA A 14 -11.16 11.57 -16.98
N VAL A 15 -10.01 11.64 -16.32
CA VAL A 15 -9.13 12.82 -16.28
C VAL A 15 -7.76 12.40 -16.81
N ARG A 16 -7.20 13.19 -17.73
CA ARG A 16 -5.83 12.91 -18.23
C ARG A 16 -4.81 13.38 -17.19
N ILE A 17 -3.98 12.46 -16.70
CA ILE A 17 -2.86 12.76 -15.80
C ILE A 17 -1.64 13.12 -16.65
N PRO A 18 -1.11 14.37 -16.56
CA PRO A 18 0.13 14.78 -17.23
C PRO A 18 1.33 13.92 -16.83
N VAL A 19 2.34 13.81 -17.70
CA VAL A 19 3.49 12.91 -17.49
C VAL A 19 4.23 13.21 -16.19
N GLU A 20 4.34 14.50 -15.84
CA GLU A 20 4.98 14.98 -14.63
C GLU A 20 4.20 14.66 -13.34
N LEU A 21 2.95 14.22 -13.45
CA LEU A 21 2.08 13.81 -12.34
C LEU A 21 1.70 12.33 -12.37
N GLN A 22 2.27 11.53 -13.29
CA GLN A 22 1.97 10.11 -13.38
C GLN A 22 2.42 9.36 -12.13
N PHE A 23 1.61 8.39 -11.72
CA PHE A 23 2.05 7.43 -10.71
C PHE A 23 3.12 6.50 -11.29
N GLU A 24 4.15 6.18 -10.50
CA GLU A 24 5.22 5.27 -10.91
C GLU A 24 4.72 3.84 -11.14
N ARG A 25 3.71 3.42 -10.38
CA ARG A 25 3.21 2.04 -10.36
C ARG A 25 1.85 1.94 -11.05
N ASN A 26 1.82 1.21 -12.16
CA ASN A 26 0.59 0.89 -12.89
C ASN A 26 0.08 -0.54 -12.60
N ASP A 27 0.81 -1.30 -11.78
CA ASP A 27 0.57 -2.70 -11.44
C ASP A 27 -0.26 -2.89 -10.15
N ILE A 28 -0.76 -1.79 -9.58
CA ILE A 28 -1.51 -1.79 -8.32
C ILE A 28 -2.85 -1.07 -8.47
N GLU A 29 -3.77 -1.41 -7.58
CA GLU A 29 -5.04 -0.69 -7.46
C GLU A 29 -4.86 0.66 -6.78
N TYR A 30 -5.78 1.58 -7.05
CA TYR A 30 -5.84 2.91 -6.48
C TYR A 30 -7.19 3.13 -5.81
N GLU A 31 -7.18 3.76 -4.64
CA GLU A 31 -8.39 4.24 -3.97
C GLU A 31 -8.74 5.64 -4.48
N ILE A 32 -10.03 5.85 -4.78
CA ILE A 32 -10.57 7.15 -5.17
C ILE A 32 -11.61 7.56 -4.11
N THR A 33 -11.46 8.77 -3.57
CA THR A 33 -12.36 9.35 -2.58
C THR A 33 -12.75 10.76 -2.99
N ARG A 34 -13.97 11.17 -2.64
CA ARG A 34 -14.47 12.53 -2.88
C ARG A 34 -14.59 13.27 -1.56
N GLU A 35 -13.96 14.43 -1.47
CA GLU A 35 -14.02 15.34 -0.33
C GLU A 35 -14.55 16.70 -0.83
N GLY A 36 -15.86 16.91 -0.74
CA GLY A 36 -16.50 18.10 -1.32
C GLY A 36 -16.33 18.15 -2.84
N ASP A 37 -15.61 19.17 -3.32
CA ASP A 37 -15.30 19.37 -4.74
C ASP A 37 -13.96 18.75 -5.17
N GLU A 38 -13.25 18.11 -4.24
CA GLU A 38 -11.97 17.47 -4.51
C GLU A 38 -12.13 15.95 -4.73
N ILE A 39 -11.35 15.42 -5.67
CA ILE A 39 -11.15 13.98 -5.85
C ILE A 39 -9.72 13.63 -5.44
N ARG A 40 -9.59 12.80 -4.41
CA ARG A 40 -8.29 12.31 -3.92
C ARG A 40 -8.08 10.88 -4.41
N ILE A 41 -6.99 10.70 -5.15
CA ILE A 41 -6.54 9.42 -5.68
C ILE A 41 -5.22 9.04 -5.00
N ARG A 42 -5.14 7.82 -4.47
CA ARG A 42 -3.93 7.32 -3.80
C ARG A 42 -3.74 5.82 -4.04
N PRO A 43 -2.51 5.29 -4.00
CA PRO A 43 -2.28 3.85 -4.06
C PRO A 43 -3.12 3.12 -3.01
N ALA A 44 -3.82 2.06 -3.42
CA ALA A 44 -4.53 1.21 -2.48
C ALA A 44 -3.49 0.53 -1.58
N ARG A 45 -3.48 0.89 -0.30
CA ARG A 45 -2.64 0.19 0.67
C ARG A 45 -3.21 -1.21 0.80
N ARG A 46 -2.38 -2.24 0.61
CA ARG A 46 -2.73 -3.59 1.01
C ARG A 46 -3.06 -3.55 2.49
N LYS A 47 -4.36 -3.56 2.80
CA LYS A 47 -4.78 -3.54 4.17
C LYS A 47 -4.47 -4.92 4.75
N LEU A 48 -3.76 -4.94 5.86
CA LEU A 48 -3.43 -6.16 6.62
C LEU A 48 -4.66 -6.68 7.38
N ASN A 49 -5.86 -6.59 6.79
CA ASN A 49 -7.13 -6.90 7.45
C ASN A 49 -7.16 -8.32 8.00
N GLN A 50 -6.53 -9.25 7.27
CA GLN A 50 -6.41 -10.66 7.63
C GLN A 50 -5.21 -10.96 8.52
N LEU A 51 -4.43 -9.95 8.92
CA LEU A 51 -3.28 -10.16 9.79
C LEU A 51 -3.74 -10.55 11.20
N ALA A 52 -4.85 -9.98 11.68
CA ALA A 52 -5.44 -10.38 12.96
C ALA A 52 -5.82 -11.87 12.96
N ASP A 53 -6.46 -12.36 11.90
CA ASP A 53 -6.80 -13.78 11.75
C ASP A 53 -5.57 -14.69 11.79
N LYS A 54 -4.43 -14.21 11.25
CA LYS A 54 -3.15 -14.94 11.32
C LYS A 54 -2.59 -14.98 12.75
N PHE A 55 -2.80 -13.95 13.55
CA PHE A 55 -2.38 -13.96 14.95
C PHE A 55 -3.23 -14.91 15.81
N VAL A 56 -4.51 -15.07 15.51
CA VAL A 56 -5.40 -16.03 16.18
C VAL A 56 -4.96 -17.49 15.94
N ALA A 57 -4.26 -17.75 14.84
CA ALA A 57 -3.76 -19.09 14.53
C ALA A 57 -2.55 -19.52 15.37
N PHE A 58 -1.97 -18.62 16.18
CA PHE A 58 -0.91 -19.00 17.13
C PHE A 58 -1.50 -19.74 18.33
N THR A 59 -0.78 -20.76 18.80
CA THR A 59 -1.10 -21.46 20.04
C THR A 59 -0.74 -20.60 21.26
N ASP A 60 -1.34 -20.88 22.41
CA ASP A 60 -1.11 -20.12 23.66
C ASP A 60 0.35 -20.13 24.12
N ASP A 61 1.12 -21.16 23.73
CA ASP A 61 2.53 -21.33 24.05
C ASP A 61 3.49 -20.75 22.99
N PHE A 62 2.95 -20.19 21.90
CA PHE A 62 3.76 -19.58 20.86
C PHE A 62 4.59 -18.42 21.44
N MET A 63 5.92 -18.53 21.33
CA MET A 63 6.89 -17.58 21.91
C MET A 63 6.82 -17.45 23.45
N ALA A 64 6.28 -18.43 24.18
CA ALA A 64 6.24 -18.40 25.65
C ALA A 64 7.63 -18.25 26.31
N GLY A 65 8.69 -18.74 25.65
CA GLY A 65 10.09 -18.58 26.08
C GLY A 65 10.74 -17.24 25.73
N GLY A 66 9.99 -16.31 25.14
CA GLY A 66 10.49 -15.02 24.67
C GLY A 66 11.33 -15.11 23.39
N ARG A 67 11.84 -13.96 22.97
CA ARG A 67 12.83 -13.88 21.88
C ARG A 67 14.18 -14.29 22.44
N LEU A 68 14.85 -15.24 21.78
CA LEU A 68 16.23 -15.58 22.09
C LEU A 68 17.12 -14.40 21.68
N ASP A 69 17.83 -13.84 22.65
CA ASP A 69 18.91 -12.90 22.40
C ASP A 69 20.18 -13.70 22.10
N GLU A 70 20.43 -13.96 20.82
CA GLU A 70 21.70 -14.52 20.38
C GLU A 70 22.72 -13.38 20.24
N GLU A 71 23.90 -13.56 20.86
CA GLU A 71 25.03 -12.65 20.62
C GLU A 71 25.43 -12.72 19.15
N ASN A 72 25.61 -11.56 18.51
CA ASN A 72 26.09 -11.49 17.14
C ASN A 72 27.44 -12.22 17.03
N GLN A 73 27.51 -13.22 16.16
CA GLN A 73 28.78 -13.88 15.85
C GLN A 73 29.69 -12.94 15.06
N GLU A 74 30.95 -12.84 15.47
CA GLU A 74 31.97 -12.16 14.67
C GLU A 74 32.12 -12.86 13.32
N ARG A 75 31.99 -12.10 12.23
CA ARG A 75 32.23 -12.61 10.87
C ARG A 75 33.69 -12.39 10.52
N GLU A 76 34.37 -13.43 10.05
CA GLU A 76 35.68 -13.24 9.41
C GLU A 76 35.55 -12.31 8.21
N LEU A 77 36.41 -11.30 8.16
CA LEU A 77 36.51 -10.38 7.02
C LEU A 77 37.23 -11.12 5.88
N LEU A 78 36.56 -11.26 4.73
CA LEU A 78 37.15 -11.73 3.47
C LEU A 78 38.03 -10.64 2.83
#